data_AF-A0A6C0AN99-F1
#
_entry.id   AF-A0A6C0AN99-F1
#
_cell.length_a   1.000
_cell.length_b   1.000
_cell.length_c   1.000
_cell.angle_alpha   90.00
_cell.angle_beta   90.00
_cell.angle_gamma   90.00
#
_symmetry.space_group_name_H-M   'P 1'
#
loop_
_entity.id
_entity.type
_entity.pdbx_description
1 polymer ?
#
loop_
_entity_poly.entity_id
_entity_poly.type
_entity_poly.pdbx_seq_one_letter_code
_entity_poly.pdbx_strand_id
1 'polypeptide(L)'
;MQRKECLEVLNLWIIQVKKKAYVENIQAENADELLNYKDSLEDLESKLAHAIQDENISVLQSLEWPEELMECIKDMQIKSYILDCIQQAFTIHHFNKSPMHETELQKEKLD
;
A
#
# COMPACT_ATOMS: atom_id res chain seq x y z
N MET A 1 8.63 5.33 -18.80
CA MET A 1 7.78 6.08 -17.85
C MET A 1 8.68 6.94 -16.98
N GLN A 2 8.30 8.19 -16.66
CA GLN A 2 9.11 9.06 -15.80
C GLN A 2 8.85 8.74 -14.32
N ARG A 3 9.83 9.00 -13.43
CA ARG A 3 9.70 8.75 -11.98
C ARG A 3 8.39 9.29 -11.39
N LYS A 4 7.99 10.50 -11.78
CA LYS A 4 6.78 11.15 -11.25
C LYS A 4 5.51 10.36 -11.57
N GLU A 5 5.39 9.84 -12.79
CA GLU A 5 4.25 9.03 -13.23
C GLU A 5 4.17 7.71 -12.44
N CYS A 6 5.31 7.06 -12.21
CA CYS A 6 5.39 5.87 -11.36
C CYS A 6 4.85 6.13 -9.94
N LEU A 7 5.15 7.30 -9.36
CA LEU A 7 4.69 7.63 -8.01
C LEU A 7 3.22 7.98 -7.93
N GLU A 8 2.68 8.61 -8.96
CA GLU A 8 1.24 8.90 -9.03
C GLU A 8 0.44 7.59 -9.09
N VAL A 9 0.85 6.66 -9.97
CA VAL A 9 0.22 5.34 -10.06
C VAL A 9 0.37 4.57 -8.75
N LEU A 10 1.58 4.52 -8.17
CA LEU A 10 1.82 3.85 -6.89
C LEU A 10 0.95 4.40 -5.77
N ASN A 11 0.84 5.72 -5.65
CA ASN A 11 0.04 6.34 -4.59
C ASN A 11 -1.44 6.00 -4.72
N LEU A 12 -1.98 6.03 -5.94
CA LEU A 12 -3.39 5.68 -6.18
C LEU A 12 -3.64 4.20 -5.84
N TRP A 13 -2.74 3.33 -6.28
CA TRP A 13 -2.84 1.90 -6.00
C TRP A 13 -2.75 1.60 -4.49
N ILE A 14 -1.79 2.19 -3.77
CA ILE A 14 -1.66 2.06 -2.31
C ILE A 14 -2.97 2.43 -1.61
N ILE A 15 -3.61 3.54 -2.01
CA ILE A 15 -4.89 3.97 -1.42
C ILE A 15 -5.97 2.91 -1.66
N GLN A 16 -6.08 2.39 -2.88
CA GLN A 16 -7.08 1.37 -3.22
C GLN A 16 -6.87 0.08 -2.43
N VAL A 17 -5.63 -0.39 -2.33
CA VAL A 17 -5.27 -1.58 -1.54
C VAL A 17 -5.65 -1.41 -0.08
N LYS A 18 -5.31 -0.27 0.54
CA LYS A 18 -5.63 -0.02 1.96
C LYS A 18 -7.14 0.08 2.18
N LYS A 19 -7.89 0.67 1.25
CA LYS A 19 -9.35 0.70 1.31
C LYS A 19 -9.95 -0.70 1.23
N LYS A 20 -9.46 -1.54 0.30
CA LYS A 20 -9.88 -2.95 0.16
C LYS A 20 -9.57 -3.74 1.43
N ALA A 21 -8.32 -3.70 1.90
CA ALA A 21 -7.89 -4.39 3.11
C ALA A 21 -8.69 -3.94 4.35
N TYR A 22 -9.04 -2.66 4.45
CA TYR A 22 -9.87 -2.16 5.55
C TYR A 22 -11.27 -2.75 5.51
N VAL A 23 -11.93 -2.74 4.35
CA VAL A 23 -13.28 -3.32 4.19
C VAL A 23 -13.29 -4.83 4.45
N GLU A 24 -12.22 -5.54 4.11
CA GLU A 24 -12.10 -6.98 4.33
C GLU A 24 -11.87 -7.35 5.81
N ASN A 25 -11.17 -6.49 6.56
CA ASN A 25 -10.74 -6.81 7.93
C ASN A 25 -11.53 -6.07 9.03
N ILE A 26 -12.20 -4.97 8.70
CA ILE A 26 -12.88 -4.09 9.66
C ILE A 26 -14.39 -4.08 9.37
N GLN A 27 -15.18 -4.56 10.33
CA GLN A 27 -16.65 -4.54 10.26
C GLN A 27 -17.28 -3.73 11.39
N ALA A 28 -16.68 -3.77 12.59
CA ALA A 28 -17.20 -3.12 13.79
C ALA A 28 -16.18 -2.19 14.47
N GLU A 29 -15.00 -1.98 13.87
CA GLU A 29 -13.96 -1.07 14.36
C GLU A 29 -13.51 -1.37 15.80
N ASN A 30 -13.24 -2.65 16.09
CA ASN A 30 -12.66 -3.08 17.37
C ASN A 30 -11.14 -3.30 17.30
N ALA A 31 -10.50 -3.40 18.46
CA ALA A 31 -9.04 -3.48 18.57
C ALA A 31 -8.44 -4.72 17.86
N ASP A 32 -9.14 -5.85 17.88
CA ASP A 32 -8.69 -7.09 17.25
C ASP A 32 -8.77 -7.00 15.72
N GLU A 33 -9.85 -6.41 15.19
CA GLU A 33 -9.98 -6.13 13.76
C GLU A 33 -8.92 -5.15 13.25
N LEU A 34 -8.61 -4.09 14.02
CA LEU A 34 -7.55 -3.14 13.69
C LEU A 34 -6.17 -3.80 13.68
N LEU A 35 -5.93 -4.77 14.57
CA LEU A 35 -4.71 -5.57 14.57
C LEU A 35 -4.65 -6.48 13.34
N ASN A 36 -5.74 -7.16 12.98
CA ASN A 36 -5.81 -7.99 11.77
C ASN A 36 -5.57 -7.18 10.49
N TYR A 37 -6.13 -5.98 10.42
CA TYR A 37 -5.87 -5.05 9.32
C TYR A 37 -4.39 -4.66 9.24
N LYS A 38 -3.76 -4.33 10.38
CA LYS A 38 -2.33 -4.01 10.46
C LYS A 38 -1.49 -5.20 9.97
N ASP A 39 -1.72 -6.39 10.52
CA ASP A 39 -0.96 -7.60 10.18
C ASP A 39 -1.12 -7.98 8.70
N SER A 40 -2.33 -7.79 8.14
CA SER A 40 -2.58 -8.00 6.71
C SER A 40 -1.79 -7.05 5.82
N LEU A 41 -1.63 -5.78 6.23
CA LEU A 41 -0.81 -4.82 5.49
C LEU A 41 0.69 -5.14 5.60
N GLU A 42 1.17 -5.54 6.77
CA GLU A 42 2.59 -5.91 6.97
C GLU A 42 2.94 -7.19 6.19
N ASP A 43 2.06 -8.19 6.17
CA ASP A 43 2.24 -9.39 5.34
C ASP A 43 2.26 -9.05 3.84
N LEU A 44 1.35 -8.17 3.39
CA LEU A 44 1.33 -7.71 2.00
C LEU A 44 2.61 -6.92 1.65
N GLU A 45 3.08 -6.05 2.53
CA GLU A 45 4.35 -5.32 2.38
C GLU A 45 5.50 -6.29 2.16
N SER A 46 5.63 -7.28 3.04
CA SER A 46 6.70 -8.26 2.97
C SER A 46 6.66 -9.04 1.65
N LYS A 47 5.48 -9.49 1.20
CA LYS A 47 5.32 -10.18 -0.08
C LYS A 47 5.69 -9.31 -1.27
N LEU A 48 5.26 -8.05 -1.27
CA LEU A 48 5.59 -7.09 -2.34
C LEU A 48 7.09 -6.78 -2.35
N ALA A 49 7.70 -6.55 -1.19
CA ALA A 49 9.11 -6.22 -1.09
C ALA A 49 9.98 -7.31 -1.72
N HIS A 50 9.74 -8.58 -1.36
CA HIS A 50 10.43 -9.72 -1.95
C HIS A 50 10.14 -9.82 -3.46
N ALA A 51 8.88 -9.72 -3.88
CA ALA A 51 8.51 -9.86 -5.29
C ALA A 51 9.09 -8.73 -6.17
N ILE A 52 9.19 -7.50 -5.67
CA ILE A 52 9.79 -6.35 -6.38
C ILE A 52 11.32 -6.49 -6.45
N GLN A 53 11.96 -6.95 -5.36
CA GLN A 53 13.40 -7.18 -5.34
C GLN A 53 13.81 -8.25 -6.35
N ASP A 54 13.09 -9.37 -6.37
CA ASP A 54 13.34 -10.50 -7.27
C ASP A 54 12.76 -10.30 -8.67
N GLU A 55 12.06 -9.19 -8.92
CA GLU A 55 11.30 -8.93 -10.15
C GLU A 55 10.38 -10.11 -10.53
N ASN A 56 9.78 -10.74 -9.51
CA ASN A 56 8.91 -11.91 -9.68
C ASN A 56 7.54 -11.49 -10.19
N ILE A 57 7.44 -11.35 -11.52
CA ILE A 57 6.24 -10.89 -12.23
C ILE A 57 5.01 -11.72 -11.86
N SER A 58 5.14 -13.05 -11.72
CA SER A 58 4.00 -13.92 -11.39
C SER A 58 3.42 -13.60 -10.02
N VAL A 59 4.28 -13.35 -9.02
CA VAL A 59 3.82 -12.97 -7.68
C VAL A 59 3.25 -11.56 -7.70
N LEU A 60 3.90 -10.61 -8.37
CA LEU A 60 3.39 -9.24 -8.52
C LEU A 60 1.99 -9.22 -9.14
N GLN A 61 1.75 -9.98 -10.21
CA GLN A 61 0.42 -10.12 -10.81
C GLN A 61 -0.60 -10.72 -9.85
N SER A 62 -0.21 -11.73 -9.06
CA SER A 62 -1.11 -12.33 -8.05
C SER A 62 -1.47 -11.37 -6.91
N LEU A 63 -0.62 -10.38 -6.65
CA LEU A 63 -0.83 -9.31 -5.67
C LEU A 63 -1.52 -8.08 -6.28
N GLU A 64 -2.08 -8.21 -7.50
CA GLU A 64 -2.75 -7.13 -8.23
C GLU A 64 -1.85 -5.90 -8.44
N TRP A 65 -0.53 -6.11 -8.60
CA TRP A 65 0.42 -5.04 -8.89
C TRP A 65 0.11 -4.41 -10.27
N PRO A 66 0.07 -3.07 -10.39
CA PRO A 66 -0.24 -2.40 -11.64
C PRO A 66 0.78 -2.70 -12.74
N GLU A 67 0.31 -2.98 -13.95
CA GLU A 67 1.17 -3.23 -15.11
C GLU A 67 2.07 -2.03 -15.41
N GLU A 68 1.57 -0.81 -15.22
CA GLU A 68 2.33 0.42 -15.42
C GLU A 68 3.55 0.49 -14.49
N LEU A 69 3.46 -0.08 -13.28
CA LEU A 69 4.56 -0.10 -12.32
C LEU A 69 5.59 -1.20 -12.61
N MET A 70 5.28 -2.20 -13.45
CA MET A 70 6.23 -3.26 -13.82
C MET A 70 7.48 -2.70 -14.52
N GLU A 71 7.31 -1.65 -15.34
CA GLU A 71 8.44 -0.98 -15.99
C GLU A 71 9.20 -0.06 -15.03
N CYS A 72 8.54 0.46 -13.99
CA CYS A 72 9.17 1.34 -12.99
C CYS A 72 10.17 0.60 -12.11
N ILE A 73 9.88 -0.65 -11.76
CA ILE A 73 10.76 -1.43 -10.88
C ILE A 73 12.01 -1.93 -11.61
N LYS A 74 12.12 -1.84 -12.94
CA LYS A 74 13.36 -2.19 -13.66
C LYS A 74 14.49 -1.16 -13.43
N ASP A 75 14.14 0.07 -13.10
CA ASP A 75 15.11 1.10 -12.71
C ASP A 75 15.43 0.96 -11.23
N MET A 76 16.71 0.77 -10.88
CA MET A 76 17.14 0.51 -9.51
C MET A 76 16.86 1.68 -8.54
N GLN A 77 16.95 2.93 -9.00
CA GLN A 77 16.68 4.09 -8.15
C GLN A 77 15.18 4.23 -7.89
N ILE A 78 14.36 4.02 -8.93
CA ILE A 78 12.90 4.05 -8.80
C ILE A 78 12.44 2.86 -7.94
N LYS A 79 12.99 1.67 -8.15
CA LYS A 79 12.71 0.46 -7.34
C LYS A 79 12.92 0.71 -5.86
N SER A 80 14.10 1.23 -5.46
CA SER A 80 14.39 1.54 -4.06
C SER A 80 13.36 2.51 -3.47
N TYR A 81 13.01 3.55 -4.22
CA TYR A 81 12.05 4.54 -3.76
C TYR A 81 10.62 3.97 -3.67
N ILE A 82 10.23 3.07 -4.58
CA ILE A 82 8.96 2.35 -4.53
C ILE A 82 8.88 1.49 -3.26
N LEU A 83 9.94 0.73 -2.96
CA LEU A 83 10.03 -0.08 -1.75
C LEU A 83 9.89 0.77 -0.49
N ASP A 84 10.59 1.90 -0.42
CA ASP A 84 10.47 2.85 0.70
C ASP A 84 9.03 3.36 0.84
N CYS A 85 8.37 3.71 -0.27
CA CYS A 85 6.98 4.18 -0.24
C CYS A 85 6.00 3.11 0.24
N ILE A 86 6.21 1.86 -0.17
CA ILE A 86 5.40 0.71 0.24
C ILE A 86 5.58 0.48 1.74
N GLN A 87 6.82 0.42 2.24
CA GLN A 87 7.10 0.25 3.66
C GLN A 87 6.50 1.39 4.50
N GLN A 88 6.66 2.64 4.06
CA GLN A 88 6.06 3.80 4.72
C GLN A 88 4.54 3.68 4.77
N ALA A 89 3.90 3.28 3.67
CA ALA A 89 2.45 3.22 3.59
C ALA A 89 1.86 2.03 4.36
N PHE A 90 2.50 0.87 4.31
CA PHE A 90 1.92 -0.39 4.82
C PHE A 90 2.47 -0.83 6.17
N THR A 91 3.62 -0.32 6.63
CA THR A 91 4.25 -0.75 7.90
C THR A 91 4.52 0.40 8.87
N ILE A 92 4.69 1.64 8.41
CA ILE A 92 4.94 2.78 9.31
C ILE A 92 3.64 3.56 9.52
N HIS A 93 2.91 3.81 8.43
CA HIS A 93 1.69 4.59 8.43
C HIS A 93 0.46 3.78 8.00
N HIS A 94 0.29 2.59 8.59
CA HIS A 94 -0.82 1.65 8.33
C HIS A 94 -2.20 2.33 8.23
N PHE A 95 -2.46 3.32 9.08
CA PHE A 95 -3.74 4.01 9.12
C PHE A 95 -3.83 5.22 8.17
N ASN A 96 -2.71 5.82 7.71
CA ASN A 96 -2.77 6.96 6.78
C ASN A 96 -3.42 6.59 5.45
N LYS A 97 -4.23 7.49 4.92
CA LYS A 97 -5.02 7.30 3.68
C LYS A 97 -5.93 6.04 3.70
N SER A 98 -6.19 5.47 4.88
CA SER A 98 -7.24 4.48 5.09
C SER A 98 -8.60 5.17 5.32
N PRO A 99 -9.73 4.44 5.26
CA PRO A 99 -11.03 4.98 5.65
C PRO A 99 -11.05 5.60 7.06
N MET A 100 -10.29 5.03 8.01
CA MET A 100 -10.16 5.58 9.36
C MET A 100 -9.47 6.95 9.35
N HIS A 101 -8.38 7.12 8.61
CA HIS A 101 -7.70 8.41 8.49
C HIS A 101 -8.54 9.46 7.78
N GLU A 102 -9.32 9.09 6.77
CA GLU A 102 -10.30 10.00 6.15
C GLU A 102 -11.37 10.44 7.18
N THR A 103 -11.81 9.53 8.05
CA THR A 103 -12.76 9.82 9.15
C THR A 103 -12.14 10.73 10.21
N GLU A 104 -10.91 10.48 10.63
CA GLU A 104 -10.16 11.32 11.57
C GLU A 104 -9.96 12.73 11.02
N LEU A 105 -9.50 12.87 9.77
CA LEU A 105 -9.35 14.17 9.10
C LEU A 105 -10.67 14.94 8.96
N GLN A 106 -11.81 14.25 8.83
CA GLN A 106 -13.12 14.90 8.82
C GLN A 106 -13.52 15.39 10.21
N LYS A 107 -13.26 14.60 11.25
CA LYS A 107 -13.50 15.00 12.65
C LYS A 107 -12.66 16.21 13.05
N GLU A 108 -11.37 16.20 12.72
CA GLU A 108 -10.45 17.33 13.00
C GLU A 108 -10.83 18.64 12.29
N LYS A 109 -11.58 18.57 11.18
CA LYS A 109 -12.07 19.77 10.47
C LYS A 109 -13.36 20.35 11.03
N LEU A 110 -14.03 19.62 11.93
CA LEU A 110 -15.30 20.00 12.55
C LEU A 110 -15.12 20.60 13.95
N ASP A 111 -13.90 20.51 14.51
CA ASP A 111 -13.47 21.17 15.74
C ASP A 111 -12.73 22.49 15.45
#